data_AF-A0A7V3BH30-F1
#
_entry.id   AF-A0A7V3BH30-F1
#
_cell.length_a   1.000
_cell.length_b   1.000
_cell.length_c   1.000
_cell.angle_alpha   90.00
_cell.angle_beta   90.00
_cell.angle_gamma   90.00
#
_symmetry.space_group_name_H-M   'P 1'
#
loop_
_entity.id
_entity.type
_entity.pdbx_description
1 polymer ?
#
loop_
_entity_poly.entity_id
_entity_poly.type
_entity_poly.pdbx_seq_one_letter_code
_entity_poly.pdbx_strand_id
1 'polypeptide(L)'
;MPSYEEVTQRAGSVRAMTGLTDTEFHALLPHFERACEQYMRIHTMDGQPRTSRRYSAYVNGPFPTLADKLRFMLSYVKHHPIQALQG
;
A
#
# COMPACT_ATOMS: atom_id res chain seq x y z
N MET A 1 3.25 -11.30 -4.76
CA MET A 1 1.86 -11.10 -4.29
C MET A 1 0.99 -10.84 -5.51
N PRO A 2 -0.27 -11.30 -5.56
CA PRO A 2 -1.18 -10.97 -6.67
C PRO A 2 -1.44 -9.46 -6.73
N SER A 3 -1.69 -8.90 -7.90
CA SER A 3 -2.00 -7.46 -8.05
C SER A 3 -3.35 -7.10 -7.41
N TYR A 4 -3.62 -5.81 -7.26
CA TYR A 4 -4.92 -5.32 -6.78
C TYR A 4 -6.05 -5.78 -7.70
N GLU A 5 -5.87 -5.68 -9.02
CA GLU A 5 -6.87 -6.10 -10.02
C GLU A 5 -7.17 -7.60 -9.96
N GLU A 6 -6.18 -8.45 -9.69
CA GLU A 6 -6.38 -9.89 -9.53
C GLU A 6 -7.17 -10.25 -8.27
N VAL A 7 -7.09 -9.39 -7.25
CA VAL A 7 -7.74 -9.60 -5.95
C VAL A 7 -9.14 -9.02 -5.91
N THR A 8 -9.41 -7.91 -6.59
CA THR A 8 -10.77 -7.37 -6.72
C THR A 8 -11.69 -8.29 -7.53
N GLN A 9 -11.14 -9.15 -8.39
CA GLN A 9 -11.91 -10.20 -9.08
C GLN A 9 -12.45 -11.29 -8.14
N ARG A 10 -11.91 -11.41 -6.92
CA ARG A 10 -12.40 -12.35 -5.90
C ARG A 10 -13.24 -11.58 -4.87
N ALA A 11 -14.56 -11.74 -4.95
CA ALA A 11 -15.49 -11.11 -4.03
C ALA A 11 -15.07 -11.31 -2.55
N GLY A 12 -14.95 -10.21 -1.81
CA GLY A 12 -14.61 -10.21 -0.37
C GLY A 12 -13.11 -10.35 -0.04
N SER A 13 -12.23 -10.57 -1.03
CA SER A 13 -10.80 -10.77 -0.77
C SER A 13 -10.11 -9.50 -0.23
N VAL A 14 -10.48 -8.31 -0.73
CA VAL A 14 -9.99 -7.02 -0.20
C VAL A 14 -10.36 -6.87 1.27
N ARG A 15 -11.62 -7.09 1.64
CA ARG A 15 -12.10 -6.99 3.03
C ARG A 15 -11.43 -7.98 3.98
N ALA A 16 -11.26 -9.21 3.54
CA ALA A 16 -10.53 -10.22 4.31
C ALA A 16 -9.08 -9.81 4.58
N MET A 17 -8.42 -9.15 3.62
CA MET A 17 -7.01 -8.74 3.75
C MET A 17 -6.79 -7.42 4.49
N THR A 18 -7.62 -6.40 4.22
CA THR A 18 -7.40 -5.02 4.70
C THR A 18 -8.37 -4.60 5.80
N GLY A 19 -9.50 -5.31 5.95
CA GLY A 19 -10.60 -4.91 6.82
C GLY A 19 -11.58 -3.91 6.18
N LEU A 20 -11.24 -3.34 5.02
CA LEU A 20 -12.06 -2.37 4.30
C LEU A 20 -12.92 -3.04 3.23
N THR A 21 -14.13 -2.54 3.02
CA THR A 21 -14.90 -2.82 1.80
C THR A 21 -14.20 -2.26 0.56
N ASP A 22 -14.56 -2.75 -0.63
CA ASP A 22 -14.00 -2.23 -1.89
C ASP A 22 -14.26 -0.71 -2.02
N THR A 23 -15.46 -0.25 -1.65
CA THR A 23 -15.81 1.19 -1.68
C THR A 23 -14.94 2.01 -0.74
N GLU A 24 -14.72 1.57 0.49
CA GLU A 24 -13.85 2.27 1.44
C GLU A 24 -12.38 2.29 0.98
N PHE A 25 -11.91 1.18 0.41
CA PHE A 25 -10.57 1.11 -0.16
C PHE A 25 -10.40 2.10 -1.32
N HIS A 26 -11.35 2.13 -2.25
CA HIS A 26 -11.35 3.07 -3.38
C HIS A 26 -11.48 4.53 -2.93
N ALA A 27 -12.26 4.81 -1.88
CA ALA A 27 -12.35 6.14 -1.31
C ALA A 27 -11.04 6.59 -0.65
N LEU A 28 -10.29 5.67 -0.03
CA LEU A 28 -9.01 5.97 0.62
C LEU A 28 -7.86 6.16 -0.37
N LEU A 29 -7.89 5.46 -1.50
CA LEU A 29 -6.82 5.45 -2.51
C LEU A 29 -6.34 6.85 -2.92
N PRO A 30 -7.17 7.81 -3.36
CA PRO A 30 -6.69 9.12 -3.79
C PRO A 30 -6.02 9.93 -2.67
N HIS A 31 -6.45 9.74 -1.41
CA HIS A 31 -5.79 10.36 -0.26
C HIS A 31 -4.41 9.76 -0.02
N PHE A 32 -4.32 8.44 -0.11
CA PHE A 32 -3.06 7.73 0.01
C PHE A 32 -2.07 8.09 -1.10
N GLU A 33 -2.52 8.19 -2.35
CA GLU A 33 -1.68 8.57 -3.48
C GLU A 33 -1.03 9.94 -3.26
N ARG A 34 -1.83 10.94 -2.87
CA ARG A 34 -1.34 12.29 -2.56
C ARG A 34 -0.37 12.30 -1.38
N ALA A 35 -0.70 11.61 -0.30
CA ALA A 35 0.17 11.55 0.89
C ALA A 35 1.50 10.85 0.57
N CYS A 36 1.45 9.75 -0.18
CA CYS A 36 2.62 8.99 -0.61
C CYS A 36 3.52 9.83 -1.52
N GLU A 37 2.96 10.52 -2.51
CA GLU A 37 3.72 11.42 -3.38
C GLU A 37 4.38 12.56 -2.59
N GLN A 38 3.62 13.22 -1.71
CA GLN A 38 4.14 14.30 -0.86
C GLN A 38 5.27 13.81 0.03
N TYR A 39 5.12 12.65 0.66
CA TYR A 39 6.14 12.06 1.51
C TYR A 39 7.38 11.66 0.71
N MET A 40 7.22 10.99 -0.43
CA MET A 40 8.34 10.52 -1.25
C MET A 40 9.09 11.67 -1.94
N ARG A 41 8.50 12.86 -2.03
CA ARG A 41 9.19 14.07 -2.48
C ARG A 41 10.26 14.54 -1.50
N ILE A 42 10.02 14.37 -0.21
CA ILE A 42 10.88 14.89 0.87
C ILE A 42 11.71 13.79 1.56
N HIS A 43 11.26 12.53 1.51
CA HIS A 43 11.92 11.40 2.16
C HIS A 43 12.24 10.26 1.19
N THR A 44 13.19 9.41 1.57
CA THR A 44 13.44 8.09 0.98
C THR A 44 12.45 7.07 1.54
N MET A 45 12.41 5.86 0.94
CA MET A 45 11.60 4.76 1.45
C MET A 45 11.97 4.38 2.90
N ASP A 46 13.25 4.54 3.27
CA ASP A 46 13.77 4.29 4.63
C ASP A 46 13.48 5.44 5.60
N GLY A 47 12.75 6.48 5.17
CA GLY A 47 12.38 7.63 5.99
C GLY A 47 13.46 8.69 6.16
N GLN A 48 14.61 8.56 5.48
CA GLN A 48 15.66 9.58 5.53
C GLN A 48 15.31 10.77 4.63
N PRO A 49 15.77 11.99 4.94
CA PRO A 49 15.60 13.12 4.05
C PRO A 49 16.17 12.83 2.65
N ARG A 50 15.40 13.14 1.62
CA ARG A 50 15.81 12.93 0.23
C ARG A 50 16.73 14.07 -0.21
N THR A 51 17.98 13.75 -0.46
CA THR A 51 19.01 14.71 -0.89
C THR A 51 19.34 14.64 -2.39
N SER A 52 18.84 13.62 -3.09
CA SER A 52 19.20 13.30 -4.48
C SER A 52 17.96 13.21 -5.39
N ARG A 53 18.00 12.39 -6.45
CA ARG A 53 17.02 12.33 -7.55
C ARG A 53 15.56 12.29 -7.03
N ARG A 54 14.68 13.02 -7.74
CA ARG A 54 13.23 12.97 -7.54
C ARG A 54 12.73 11.52 -7.54
N TYR A 55 11.72 11.27 -6.72
CA TYR A 55 11.06 9.97 -6.68
C TYR A 55 10.49 9.63 -8.07
N SER A 56 10.73 8.40 -8.51
CA SER A 56 10.10 7.79 -9.69
C SER A 56 9.50 6.46 -9.28
N ALA A 57 8.24 6.22 -9.63
CA ALA A 57 7.63 4.92 -9.45
C ALA A 57 8.42 3.88 -10.26
N TYR A 58 8.93 2.85 -9.59
CA TYR A 58 9.61 1.74 -10.24
C TYR A 58 8.57 0.83 -10.88
N VAL A 59 8.48 0.87 -12.22
CA VAL A 59 7.52 0.09 -13.01
C VAL A 59 7.72 -1.42 -12.83
N ASN A 60 8.96 -1.86 -12.58
CA ASN A 60 9.33 -3.28 -12.39
C ASN A 60 9.43 -3.67 -10.89
N GLY A 61 8.92 -2.84 -9.97
CA GLY A 61 8.93 -3.17 -8.55
C GLY A 61 7.88 -4.24 -8.19
N PRO A 62 8.00 -4.89 -7.02
CA PRO A 62 7.05 -5.91 -6.55
C PRO A 62 5.62 -5.36 -6.32
N PHE A 63 5.48 -4.03 -6.28
CA PHE A 63 4.22 -3.30 -6.18
C PHE A 63 4.15 -2.25 -7.30
N PRO A 64 3.67 -2.64 -8.49
CA PRO A 64 3.69 -1.77 -9.66
C PRO A 64 2.73 -0.58 -9.51
N THR A 65 1.66 -0.70 -8.72
CA THR A 65 0.69 0.38 -8.50
C THR A 65 0.68 0.90 -7.05
N LEU A 66 0.17 2.13 -6.84
CA LEU A 66 -0.08 2.67 -5.50
C LEU A 66 -1.18 1.90 -4.76
N ALA A 67 -2.16 1.34 -5.48
CA ALA A 67 -3.17 0.46 -4.90
C ALA A 67 -2.54 -0.82 -4.31
N ASP A 68 -1.57 -1.43 -4.99
CA ASP A 68 -0.84 -2.60 -4.47
C ASP A 68 -0.10 -2.27 -3.17
N LYS A 69 0.54 -1.10 -3.11
CA LYS A 69 1.24 -0.61 -1.91
C LYS A 69 0.29 -0.36 -0.75
N LEU A 70 -0.85 0.28 -1.02
CA LEU A 70 -1.87 0.54 0.00
C LEU A 70 -2.43 -0.77 0.55
N ARG A 71 -2.78 -1.72 -0.32
CA ARG A 71 -3.28 -3.03 0.09
C ARG A 71 -2.26 -3.77 0.96
N PHE A 72 -0.99 -3.77 0.56
CA PHE A 72 0.07 -4.39 1.35
C PHE A 72 0.19 -3.75 2.74
N MET A 73 0.25 -2.41 2.83
CA MET A 73 0.33 -1.72 4.12
C MET A 73 -0.86 -2.01 5.03
N LEU A 74 -2.08 -1.96 4.50
CA LEU A 74 -3.27 -2.27 5.30
C LEU A 74 -3.30 -3.73 5.74
N SER A 75 -2.89 -4.66 4.86
CA SER A 75 -2.75 -6.07 5.26
C SER A 75 -1.69 -6.24 6.35
N TYR A 76 -0.57 -5.53 6.27
CA TYR A 76 0.46 -5.58 7.29
C TYR A 76 -0.09 -5.03 8.62
N VAL A 77 -0.71 -3.85 8.64
CA VAL A 77 -1.31 -3.26 9.85
C VAL A 77 -2.34 -4.21 10.49
N LYS A 78 -3.14 -4.92 9.68
CA LYS A 78 -4.13 -5.87 10.19
C LYS A 78 -3.52 -7.13 10.82
N HIS A 79 -2.44 -7.66 10.23
CA HIS A 79 -1.85 -8.94 10.63
C HIS A 79 -0.63 -8.79 11.56
N HIS A 80 0.02 -7.63 11.59
CA HIS A 80 1.19 -7.38 12.41
C HIS A 80 0.95 -7.54 13.92
N PRO A 81 -0.20 -7.10 14.48
CA PRO A 81 -0.53 -7.38 15.89
C PRO A 81 -0.62 -8.88 16.19
N ILE A 82 -0.99 -9.69 15.20
CA ILE A 82 -1.13 -11.15 15.31
C ILE A 82 0.24 -11.81 15.30
N GLN A 83 1.17 -11.34 14.47
CA GLN A 83 2.54 -11.86 14.40
C GLN A 83 3.37 -11.55 15.65
N ALA A 84 3.15 -10.40 16.30
CA ALA A 84 3.84 -10.04 17.55
C ALA A 84 3.34 -10.84 18.77
N LEU A 85 2.13 -11.39 18.73
CA LEU A 85 1.54 -12.18 19.82
C LEU A 85 1.93 -13.68 19.78
N GLN A 86 2.44 -14.16 18.63
CA GLN A 86 2.89 -15.55 18.44
C GLN A 86 4.42 -15.71 18.49
N GLY A 87 5.15 -14.66 18.88
CA GLY A 87 6.60 -14.68 19.10
C GLY A 87 6.97 -14.93 20.56
#